data_AF-A0A1M4VTD0-F1
#
_entry.id   AF-A0A1M4VTD0-F1
#
_cell.length_a   1.000
_cell.length_b   1.000
_cell.length_c   1.000
_cell.angle_alpha   90.00
_cell.angle_beta   90.00
_cell.angle_gamma   90.00
#
_symmetry.space_group_name_H-M   'P 1'
#
loop_
_entity.id
_entity.type
_entity.pdbx_description
1 polymer ?
#
loop_
_entity_poly.entity_id
_entity_poly.type
_entity_poly.pdbx_seq_one_letter_code
_entity_poly.pdbx_strand_id
1 'polypeptide(L)'
;MTDVTSGQYPHNGSRADGGLPPVPSIPLTEERVGDAPGDQSLGSLVRDATAHLSTLVRSEVELAKMEIAAEVKKGVRGSVYFILALAVLVFASFFLFFAVAELLADLGLYRSASFGIVFAVMLATAGFLGFLGYRRVRSIRKPERTISTVRETAERLSSLGDQHAAEAERRPSAPTA
;
A
#
# COMPACT_ATOMS: atom_id res chain seq x y z
N MET A 1 25.63 31.45 27.67
CA MET A 1 26.89 31.54 28.41
C MET A 1 27.58 30.19 28.29
N THR A 2 28.35 30.00 27.21
CA THR A 2 29.32 28.91 27.06
C THR A 2 30.43 29.46 26.18
N ASP A 3 31.56 29.67 26.83
CA ASP A 3 32.78 30.27 26.31
C ASP A 3 33.46 29.31 25.32
N VAL A 4 33.88 29.82 24.17
CA VAL A 4 34.60 29.02 23.17
C VAL A 4 36.09 29.33 23.33
N THR A 5 36.77 28.44 24.06
CA THR A 5 38.23 28.43 24.25
C THR A 5 38.93 28.44 22.90
N SER A 6 39.61 29.56 22.61
CA SER A 6 40.47 29.73 21.45
C SER A 6 41.87 29.22 21.79
N GLY A 7 42.30 28.14 21.14
CA GLY A 7 43.64 27.58 21.28
C GLY A 7 44.70 28.53 20.73
N GLN A 8 45.65 28.91 21.58
CA GLN A 8 46.75 29.81 21.28
C GLN A 8 47.98 28.98 20.89
N TYR A 9 48.42 29.05 19.64
CA TYR A 9 49.68 28.46 19.18
C TYR A 9 50.68 29.57 18.85
N PRO A 10 51.89 29.57 19.43
CA PRO A 10 52.93 30.51 19.04
C PRO A 10 53.70 29.91 17.86
N HIS A 11 53.83 30.65 16.76
CA HIS A 11 54.79 30.31 15.72
C HIS A 11 55.73 31.50 15.49
N ASN A 12 56.95 31.35 16.01
CA ASN A 12 58.08 32.26 15.79
C ASN A 12 58.54 32.11 14.33
N GLY A 13 58.39 33.17 13.54
CA GLY A 13 58.80 33.23 12.14
C GLY A 13 60.02 34.11 11.95
N SER A 14 61.15 33.50 11.55
CA SER A 14 62.23 34.20 10.84
C SER A 14 62.08 33.92 9.34
N ARG A 15 62.04 35.03 8.58
CA ARG A 15 61.61 35.20 7.19
C ARG A 15 62.46 34.43 6.16
N ALA A 16 61.82 33.94 5.10
CA ALA A 16 61.94 34.49 3.73
C ALA A 16 61.06 33.71 2.73
N ASP A 17 60.28 34.48 1.96
CA ASP A 17 59.79 34.24 0.59
C ASP A 17 58.75 33.14 0.31
N GLY A 18 57.54 33.56 -0.11
CA GLY A 18 56.64 32.71 -0.91
C GLY A 18 55.17 32.53 -0.47
N GLY A 19 54.55 33.50 0.20
CA GLY A 19 53.13 33.90 0.07
C GLY A 19 51.96 32.91 -0.11
N LEU A 20 52.03 31.63 0.27
CA LEU A 20 50.88 30.72 0.22
C LEU A 20 50.39 30.38 1.65
N PRO A 21 49.07 30.49 1.93
CA PRO A 21 48.52 30.12 3.23
C PRO A 21 48.69 28.60 3.47
N PRO A 22 48.90 28.14 4.72
CA PRO A 22 48.97 26.72 5.05
C PRO A 22 47.63 26.06 4.72
N VAL A 23 47.59 25.31 3.61
CA VAL A 23 46.40 24.55 3.23
C VAL A 23 46.33 23.32 4.14
N PRO A 24 45.19 23.03 4.81
CA PRO A 24 45.03 21.77 5.52
C PRO A 24 45.24 20.64 4.53
N SER A 25 46.35 19.92 4.65
CA SER A 25 46.62 18.74 3.84
C SER A 25 45.55 17.72 4.20
N ILE A 26 44.63 17.49 3.28
CA ILE A 26 43.73 16.34 3.33
C ILE A 26 44.64 15.13 3.57
N PRO A 27 44.41 14.30 4.60
CA PRO A 27 45.14 13.07 4.73
C PRO A 27 44.87 12.29 3.44
N LEU A 28 45.89 12.16 2.60
CA LEU A 28 45.94 11.20 1.52
C LEU A 28 45.99 9.82 2.17
N THR A 29 44.90 9.44 2.83
CA THR A 29 44.52 8.04 2.85
C THR A 29 44.48 7.73 1.37
N GLU A 30 45.35 6.82 0.91
CA GLU A 30 45.17 6.23 -0.40
C GLU A 30 43.68 5.96 -0.49
N GLU A 31 43.00 6.67 -1.39
CA GLU A 31 41.71 6.24 -1.84
C GLU A 31 42.00 4.79 -2.19
N ARG A 32 41.52 3.88 -1.36
CA ARG A 32 41.62 2.47 -1.66
C ARG A 32 40.75 2.37 -2.90
N VAL A 33 41.39 2.57 -4.04
CA VAL A 33 41.02 2.06 -5.34
C VAL A 33 41.07 0.55 -5.15
N GLY A 34 40.10 0.05 -4.38
CA GLY A 34 39.60 -1.28 -4.55
C GLY A 34 38.98 -1.25 -5.93
N ASP A 35 39.55 -2.06 -6.81
CA ASP A 35 39.35 -2.16 -8.24
C ASP A 35 40.08 -1.17 -9.14
N ALA A 36 41.21 -1.67 -9.65
CA ALA A 36 41.64 -1.36 -11.00
C ALA A 36 40.46 -1.54 -11.99
N PRO A 37 40.34 -0.72 -13.06
CA PRO A 37 39.24 -0.80 -14.05
C PRO A 37 39.18 -2.08 -14.89
N GLY A 38 39.90 -3.14 -14.53
CA GLY A 38 40.10 -4.34 -15.35
C GLY A 38 39.52 -5.64 -14.79
N ASP A 39 39.14 -5.70 -13.51
CA ASP A 39 38.77 -6.97 -12.83
C ASP A 39 37.37 -7.00 -12.22
N GLN A 40 36.50 -6.03 -12.53
CA GLN A 40 35.08 -6.21 -12.29
C GLN A 40 34.53 -7.20 -13.30
N SER A 41 34.40 -8.45 -12.89
CA SER A 41 33.72 -9.49 -13.67
C SER A 41 32.35 -8.96 -14.15
N LEU A 42 31.91 -9.33 -15.36
CA LEU A 42 30.55 -9.00 -15.83
C LEU A 42 29.46 -9.40 -14.81
N GLY A 43 29.73 -10.44 -14.00
CA GLY A 43 28.87 -10.86 -12.90
C GLY A 43 28.77 -9.85 -11.75
N SER A 44 29.83 -9.11 -11.41
CA SER A 44 29.79 -8.08 -10.37
C SER A 44 29.02 -6.84 -10.83
N LEU A 45 29.18 -6.42 -12.11
CA LEU A 45 28.38 -5.31 -12.69
C LEU A 45 26.89 -5.63 -12.72
N VAL A 46 26.51 -6.82 -13.17
CA VAL A 46 25.10 -7.23 -13.20
C VAL A 46 24.52 -7.34 -11.80
N ARG A 47 25.30 -7.88 -10.84
CA ARG A 47 24.89 -7.97 -9.43
C ARG A 47 24.66 -6.59 -8.82
N ASP A 48 25.56 -5.64 -9.04
CA ASP A 48 25.43 -4.28 -8.51
C ASP A 48 24.29 -3.52 -9.20
N ALA A 49 24.17 -3.60 -10.53
CA ALA A 49 23.04 -3.00 -11.26
C ALA A 49 21.69 -3.56 -10.80
N THR A 50 21.60 -4.87 -10.56
CA THR A 50 20.39 -5.51 -10.03
C THR A 50 20.10 -5.08 -8.59
N ALA A 51 21.14 -4.89 -7.76
CA ALA A 51 20.99 -4.37 -6.41
C ALA A 51 20.44 -2.93 -6.42
N HIS A 52 20.98 -2.05 -7.27
CA HIS A 52 20.49 -0.67 -7.40
C HIS A 52 19.05 -0.59 -7.92
N LEU A 53 18.71 -1.41 -8.91
CA LEU A 53 17.33 -1.51 -9.40
C LEU A 53 16.38 -2.00 -8.31
N SER A 54 16.81 -2.99 -7.52
CA SER A 54 16.02 -3.50 -6.39
C SER A 54 15.77 -2.42 -5.34
N THR A 55 16.75 -1.56 -5.05
CA THR A 55 16.59 -0.42 -4.15
C THR A 55 15.61 0.62 -4.71
N LEU A 56 15.70 0.93 -6.01
CA LEU A 56 14.80 1.90 -6.66
C LEU A 56 13.35 1.40 -6.66
N VAL A 57 13.11 0.17 -7.11
CA VAL A 57 11.78 -0.46 -7.10
C VAL A 57 11.23 -0.52 -5.68
N ARG A 58 12.06 -0.88 -4.69
CA ARG A 58 11.63 -0.89 -3.29
C ARG A 58 11.22 0.50 -2.81
N SER A 59 11.98 1.54 -3.16
CA SER A 59 11.66 2.92 -2.78
C SER A 59 10.37 3.42 -3.41
N GLU A 60 10.10 3.06 -4.66
CA GLU A 60 8.89 3.46 -5.38
C GLU A 60 7.65 2.74 -4.82
N VAL A 61 7.79 1.46 -4.46
CA VAL A 61 6.76 0.70 -3.74
C VAL A 61 6.51 1.27 -2.34
N GLU A 62 7.56 1.66 -1.62
CA GLU A 62 7.40 2.26 -0.28
C GLU A 62 6.67 3.60 -0.36
N LEU A 63 7.00 4.44 -1.35
CA LEU A 63 6.29 5.68 -1.61
C LEU A 63 4.82 5.44 -1.95
N ALA A 64 4.54 4.55 -2.91
CA ALA A 64 3.18 4.21 -3.31
C ALA A 64 2.36 3.64 -2.14
N LYS A 65 2.99 2.81 -1.30
CA LYS A 65 2.36 2.28 -0.09
C LYS A 65 2.02 3.39 0.90
N MET A 66 2.87 4.41 1.04
CA MET A 66 2.60 5.55 1.92
C MET A 66 1.46 6.43 1.40
N GLU A 67 1.40 6.66 0.09
CA GLU A 67 0.32 7.43 -0.53
C GLU A 67 -1.02 6.70 -0.39
N ILE A 68 -1.08 5.42 -0.77
CA ILE A 68 -2.28 4.59 -0.60
C ILE A 68 -2.67 4.50 0.88
N ALA A 69 -1.71 4.30 1.80
CA ALA A 69 -2.00 4.26 3.23
C ALA A 69 -2.59 5.59 3.75
N ALA A 70 -2.09 6.73 3.26
CA ALA A 70 -2.63 8.04 3.61
C ALA A 70 -4.05 8.23 3.08
N GLU A 71 -4.34 7.78 1.85
CA GLU A 71 -5.69 7.80 1.28
C GLU A 71 -6.66 6.90 2.02
N VAL A 72 -6.26 5.66 2.32
CA VAL A 72 -7.06 4.71 3.10
C VAL A 72 -7.36 5.30 4.47
N LYS A 73 -6.39 5.92 5.15
CA LYS A 73 -6.60 6.56 6.46
C LYS A 73 -7.58 7.73 6.37
N LYS A 74 -7.52 8.55 5.31
CA LYS A 74 -8.51 9.61 5.06
C LYS A 74 -9.89 9.02 4.81
N GLY A 75 -10.00 7.97 4.00
CA GLY A 75 -11.25 7.27 3.72
C GLY A 75 -11.88 6.67 4.98
N VAL A 76 -11.09 6.03 5.83
CA VAL A 76 -11.54 5.49 7.13
C VAL A 76 -11.99 6.60 8.06
N ARG A 77 -11.25 7.72 8.15
CA ARG A 77 -11.68 8.85 8.98
C ARG A 77 -12.98 9.48 8.44
N GLY A 78 -13.11 9.56 7.12
CA GLY A 78 -14.33 10.03 6.46
C GLY A 78 -15.53 9.10 6.69
N SER A 79 -15.32 7.79 6.70
CA SER A 79 -16.38 6.81 6.90
C SER A 79 -16.99 6.87 8.31
N VAL A 80 -16.26 7.35 9.32
CA VAL A 80 -16.81 7.59 10.67
C VAL A 80 -18.03 8.51 10.61
N TYR A 81 -17.97 9.62 9.88
CA TYR A 81 -19.12 10.52 9.75
C TYR A 81 -20.30 9.85 9.03
N PHE A 82 -20.02 9.02 8.03
CA PHE A 82 -21.07 8.28 7.34
C PHE A 82 -21.73 7.24 8.25
N ILE A 83 -20.95 6.53 9.06
CA ILE A 83 -21.45 5.57 10.05
C ILE A 83 -22.32 6.30 11.09
N LEU A 84 -21.85 7.44 11.61
CA LEU A 84 -22.63 8.26 12.55
C LEU A 84 -23.91 8.79 11.92
N ALA A 85 -23.85 9.31 10.69
CA ALA A 85 -25.01 9.80 9.96
C ALA A 85 -26.02 8.67 9.70
N LEU A 86 -25.55 7.48 9.28
CA LEU A 86 -26.42 6.32 9.07
C LEU A 86 -27.05 5.85 10.38
N ALA A 87 -26.30 5.83 11.48
CA ALA A 87 -26.83 5.50 12.80
C ALA A 87 -27.93 6.48 13.22
N VAL A 88 -27.70 7.78 13.06
CA VAL A 88 -28.72 8.82 13.32
C VAL A 88 -29.93 8.63 12.42
N LEU A 89 -29.75 8.36 11.13
CA LEU A 89 -30.87 8.12 10.20
C LEU A 89 -31.69 6.88 10.59
N VAL A 90 -31.04 5.78 11.01
CA VAL A 90 -31.74 4.58 11.47
C VAL A 90 -32.57 4.88 12.71
N PHE A 91 -32.00 5.57 13.71
CA PHE A 91 -32.76 5.98 14.90
C PHE A 91 -33.89 6.97 14.55
N ALA A 92 -33.60 7.98 13.73
CA ALA A 92 -34.58 8.98 13.29
C ALA A 92 -35.73 8.34 12.50
N SER A 93 -35.48 7.26 11.76
CA SER A 93 -36.52 6.55 11.00
C SER A 93 -37.63 6.01 11.92
N PHE A 94 -37.30 5.54 13.13
CA PHE A 94 -38.33 5.12 14.10
C PHE A 94 -39.25 6.29 14.49
N PHE A 95 -38.66 7.45 14.79
CA PHE A 95 -39.43 8.65 15.09
C PHE A 95 -40.21 9.17 13.89
N LEU A 96 -39.65 9.08 12.69
CA LEU A 96 -40.33 9.45 11.45
C LEU A 96 -41.59 8.60 11.24
N PHE A 97 -41.48 7.27 11.37
CA PHE A 97 -42.65 6.38 11.22
C PHE A 97 -43.70 6.62 12.29
N PHE A 98 -43.28 6.87 13.53
CA PHE A 98 -44.19 7.27 14.60
C PHE A 98 -44.90 8.59 14.27
N ALA A 99 -44.14 9.61 13.83
CA ALA A 99 -44.70 10.91 13.46
C ALA A 99 -45.67 10.81 12.28
N VAL A 100 -45.37 9.98 11.27
CA VAL A 100 -46.28 9.72 10.16
C VAL A 100 -47.54 9.02 10.65
N ALA A 101 -47.42 8.02 11.53
CA ALA A 101 -48.58 7.32 12.07
C ALA A 101 -49.47 8.25 12.90
N GLU A 102 -48.89 9.13 13.72
CA GLU A 102 -49.64 10.11 14.50
C GLU A 102 -50.26 11.18 13.61
N LEU A 103 -49.54 11.66 12.60
CA LEU A 103 -50.09 12.59 11.60
C LEU A 103 -51.31 11.97 10.90
N LEU A 104 -51.24 10.69 10.51
CA LEU A 104 -52.39 9.99 9.94
C LEU A 104 -53.57 9.90 10.93
N ALA A 105 -53.29 9.67 12.22
CA ALA A 105 -54.33 9.68 13.25
C ALA A 105 -54.98 11.07 13.39
N ASP A 106 -54.19 12.15 13.34
CA ASP A 106 -54.69 13.54 13.38
C ASP A 106 -55.56 13.91 12.17
N LEU A 107 -55.38 13.25 11.03
CA LEU A 107 -56.27 13.38 9.85
C LEU A 107 -57.65 12.69 10.04
N GLY A 108 -57.92 12.11 11.21
CA GLY A 108 -59.21 11.49 11.55
C GLY A 108 -59.24 9.97 11.38
N LEU A 109 -58.11 9.32 11.11
CA LEU A 109 -58.02 7.87 11.13
C LEU A 109 -57.94 7.35 12.57
N TYR A 110 -58.50 6.16 12.81
CA TYR A 110 -58.29 5.47 14.07
C TYR A 110 -56.79 5.22 14.27
N ARG A 111 -56.28 5.54 15.47
CA ARG A 111 -54.85 5.41 15.78
C ARG A 111 -54.32 3.99 15.47
N SER A 112 -55.08 2.94 15.81
CA SER A 112 -54.72 1.57 15.46
C SER A 112 -54.60 1.34 13.94
N ALA A 113 -55.48 1.93 13.13
CA ALA A 113 -55.43 1.84 11.68
C ALA A 113 -54.23 2.60 11.10
N SER A 114 -53.91 3.79 11.61
CA SER A 114 -52.76 4.59 11.16
C SER A 114 -51.44 3.85 11.34
N PHE A 115 -51.20 3.28 12.52
CA PHE A 115 -50.02 2.46 12.79
C PHE A 115 -50.00 1.19 11.91
N GLY A 116 -51.16 0.58 11.66
CA GLY A 116 -51.28 -0.57 10.76
C GLY A 116 -50.89 -0.24 9.32
N ILE A 117 -51.32 0.92 8.79
CA ILE A 117 -50.97 1.37 7.44
C ILE A 117 -49.46 1.63 7.33
N VAL A 118 -48.88 2.36 8.29
CA VAL A 118 -47.44 2.63 8.29
C VAL A 118 -46.64 1.33 8.36
N PHE A 119 -47.05 0.38 9.19
CA PHE A 119 -46.44 -0.94 9.27
C PHE A 119 -46.49 -1.70 7.93
N ALA A 120 -47.65 -1.69 7.25
CA ALA A 120 -47.79 -2.31 5.94
C ALA A 120 -46.86 -1.67 4.88
N VAL A 121 -46.74 -0.34 4.89
CA VAL A 121 -45.80 0.40 4.01
C VAL A 121 -44.35 0.03 4.32
N MET A 122 -43.98 -0.13 5.60
CA MET A 122 -42.64 -0.58 5.99
C MET A 122 -42.35 -1.98 5.44
N LEU A 123 -43.27 -2.94 5.57
CA LEU A 123 -43.10 -4.29 5.02
C LEU A 123 -42.99 -4.28 3.49
N ALA A 124 -43.81 -3.49 2.80
CA ALA A 124 -43.72 -3.34 1.35
C ALA A 124 -42.36 -2.76 0.92
N THR A 125 -41.88 -1.73 1.62
CA THR A 125 -40.58 -1.10 1.34
C THR A 125 -39.43 -2.06 1.62
N ALA A 126 -39.46 -2.77 2.75
CA ALA A 126 -38.47 -3.78 3.11
C ALA A 126 -38.42 -4.93 2.09
N GLY A 127 -39.59 -5.43 1.68
CA GLY A 127 -39.71 -6.44 0.63
C GLY A 127 -39.15 -5.97 -0.71
N PHE A 128 -39.49 -4.73 -1.11
CA PHE A 128 -38.98 -4.14 -2.35
C PHE A 128 -37.45 -3.96 -2.35
N LEU A 129 -36.89 -3.37 -1.29
CA LEU A 129 -35.44 -3.20 -1.14
C LEU A 129 -34.72 -4.55 -1.03
N GLY A 130 -35.28 -5.50 -0.28
CA GLY A 130 -34.75 -6.86 -0.18
C GLY A 130 -34.73 -7.57 -1.54
N PHE A 131 -35.78 -7.40 -2.34
CA PHE A 131 -35.86 -7.95 -3.69
C PHE A 131 -34.84 -7.30 -4.65
N LEU A 132 -34.71 -5.98 -4.62
CA LEU A 132 -33.69 -5.26 -5.40
C LEU A 132 -32.28 -5.69 -5.01
N GLY A 133 -32.01 -5.81 -3.71
CA GLY A 133 -30.75 -6.30 -3.16
C GLY A 133 -30.46 -7.73 -3.61
N TYR A 134 -31.44 -8.63 -3.50
CA TYR A 134 -31.33 -10.00 -3.97
C TYR A 134 -31.01 -10.07 -5.45
N ARG A 135 -31.73 -9.32 -6.29
CA ARG A 135 -31.48 -9.27 -7.74
C ARG A 135 -30.08 -8.73 -8.06
N ARG A 136 -29.62 -7.70 -7.33
CA ARG A 136 -28.27 -7.14 -7.50
C ARG A 136 -27.21 -8.17 -7.15
N VAL A 137 -27.33 -8.86 -6.01
CA VAL A 137 -26.38 -9.91 -5.61
C VAL A 137 -26.38 -11.05 -6.61
N ARG A 138 -27.56 -11.49 -7.08
CA ARG A 138 -27.66 -12.54 -8.13
C ARG A 138 -27.03 -12.14 -9.46
N SER A 139 -26.98 -10.84 -9.76
CA SER A 139 -26.36 -10.34 -11.00
C SER A 139 -24.83 -10.27 -10.93
N ILE A 140 -24.23 -10.38 -9.75
CA ILE A 140 -22.78 -10.44 -9.58
C ILE A 140 -22.32 -11.84 -9.98
N ARG A 141 -21.88 -12.00 -11.23
CA ARG A 141 -21.19 -13.22 -11.68
C ARG A 141 -19.80 -13.27 -11.02
N LYS A 142 -19.33 -14.47 -10.67
CA LYS A 142 -17.95 -14.66 -10.20
C LYS A 142 -16.99 -14.11 -11.26
N PRO A 143 -15.83 -13.54 -10.89
CA PRO A 143 -14.82 -13.11 -11.86
C PRO A 143 -14.13 -14.34 -12.48
N GLU A 144 -14.84 -15.03 -13.37
CA GLU A 144 -14.40 -16.28 -14.01
C GLU A 144 -13.12 -16.07 -14.81
N ARG A 145 -12.97 -14.92 -15.47
CA ARG A 145 -11.79 -14.55 -16.26
C ARG A 145 -10.53 -14.41 -15.40
N THR A 146 -10.64 -13.76 -14.24
CA THR A 146 -9.51 -13.60 -13.31
C THR A 146 -9.12 -14.95 -12.72
N ILE A 147 -10.10 -15.79 -12.36
CA ILE A 147 -9.84 -17.13 -11.82
C ILE A 147 -9.19 -18.02 -12.88
N SER A 148 -9.64 -17.96 -14.14
CA SER A 148 -9.05 -18.75 -15.23
C SER A 148 -7.61 -18.34 -15.52
N THR A 149 -7.33 -17.03 -15.59
CA THR A 149 -5.96 -16.55 -15.87
C THR A 149 -4.98 -16.90 -14.76
N VAL A 150 -5.41 -16.81 -13.48
CA VAL A 150 -4.56 -17.21 -12.35
C VAL A 150 -4.30 -18.72 -12.35
N ARG A 151 -5.32 -19.54 -12.66
CA ARG A 151 -5.15 -21.00 -12.80
C ARG A 151 -4.21 -21.37 -13.94
N GLU A 152 -4.39 -20.78 -15.12
CA GLU A 152 -3.51 -21.03 -16.27
C GLU A 152 -2.06 -20.61 -15.98
N THR A 153 -1.87 -19.49 -15.27
CA THR A 153 -0.53 -19.04 -14.85
C THR A 153 0.10 -20.02 -13.86
N ALA A 154 -0.67 -20.50 -12.88
CA ALA A 154 -0.20 -21.48 -11.91
C ALA A 154 0.17 -22.82 -12.57
N GLU A 155 -0.67 -23.31 -13.50
CA GLU A 155 -0.43 -24.54 -14.26
C GLU A 155 0.83 -24.44 -15.14
N ARG A 156 1.07 -23.29 -15.77
CA ARG A 156 2.31 -23.07 -16.54
C ARG A 156 3.55 -23.09 -15.65
N LEU A 157 3.48 -22.45 -14.49
CA LEU A 157 4.59 -22.43 -13.53
C LEU A 157 4.89 -23.82 -12.94
N SER A 158 3.86 -24.61 -12.62
CA SER A 158 4.05 -25.99 -12.16
C SER A 158 4.65 -26.87 -13.25
N SER A 159 4.18 -26.74 -14.49
CA SER A 159 4.70 -27.52 -15.63
C SER A 159 6.18 -27.25 -15.93
N LEU A 160 6.67 -26.04 -15.63
CA LEU A 160 8.08 -25.69 -15.76
C LEU A 160 8.92 -26.36 -14.67
N GLY A 161 8.41 -26.44 -13.44
CA GLY A 161 9.06 -27.13 -12.33
C GLY A 161 9.28 -28.63 -12.60
N ASP A 162 8.25 -29.29 -13.15
CA ASP A 162 8.32 -30.72 -13.49
C ASP A 162 9.31 -31.00 -14.64
N GLN A 163 9.40 -30.10 -15.62
CA GLN A 163 10.38 -30.19 -16.70
C GLN A 163 11.82 -30.05 -16.19
N HIS A 164 12.07 -29.12 -15.27
CA HIS A 164 13.39 -28.96 -14.65
C HIS A 164 13.79 -30.16 -13.79
N ALA A 165 12.84 -30.80 -13.10
CA ALA A 165 13.08 -32.03 -12.35
C ALA A 165 13.42 -33.22 -13.28
N ALA A 166 12.70 -33.36 -14.40
CA ALA A 166 12.95 -34.41 -15.38
C ALA A 166 14.27 -34.23 -16.16
N GLU A 167 14.69 -32.98 -16.42
CA GLU A 167 15.97 -32.65 -17.06
C GLU A 167 17.16 -32.98 -16.14
N ALA A 168 17.01 -32.73 -14.83
CA ALA A 168 18.03 -33.04 -13.83
C ALA A 168 18.30 -34.55 -13.67
N GLU A 169 17.27 -35.37 -13.85
CA GLU A 169 17.37 -36.84 -13.78
C GLU A 169 17.88 -37.46 -15.09
N ARG A 170 17.72 -36.77 -16.23
CA ARG A 170 18.22 -37.22 -17.54
C ARG A 170 19.69 -36.91 -17.82
N ARG A 171 20.39 -36.11 -17.01
CA ARG A 171 21.83 -35.90 -17.16
C ARG A 171 22.59 -37.16 -16.69
N PRO A 172 23.15 -37.99 -17.59
CA PRO A 172 24.01 -39.07 -17.18
C PRO A 172 25.31 -38.46 -16.68
N SER A 173 25.77 -38.88 -15.50
CA SER A 173 27.13 -38.63 -15.04
C SER A 173 28.10 -39.15 -16.11
N ALA A 174 28.77 -38.23 -16.80
CA ALA A 174 29.79 -38.58 -17.79
C ALA A 174 30.87 -39.46 -17.12
N PRO A 175 31.28 -40.59 -17.74
CA PRO A 175 32.36 -41.39 -17.19
C PRO A 175 33.66 -40.60 -17.29
N THR A 176 34.20 -40.22 -16.14
CA THR A 176 35.60 -39.84 -15.98
C THR A 176 36.48 -41.01 -16.43
N ALA A 177 37.19 -40.81 -17.53
CA ALA A 177 38.31 -41.65 -17.98
C ALA A 177 39.61 -40.87 -17.76
#